data_AF-A0A957I1W3-F1
#
_entry.id   AF-A0A957I1W3-F1
#
_cell.length_a   1.000
_cell.length_b   1.000
_cell.length_c   1.000
_cell.angle_alpha   90.00
_cell.angle_beta   90.00
_cell.angle_gamma   90.00
#
_symmetry.space_group_name_H-M   'P 1'
#
loop_
_entity.id
_entity.type
_entity.pdbx_description
1 polymer ?
#
loop_
_entity_poly.entity_id
_entity_poly.type
_entity_poly.pdbx_seq_one_letter_code
_entity_poly.pdbx_strand_id
1 'polypeptide(L)' 'MTRDLLRMMLQPAGFEISEAENGLEALQQIAKQRPDIVILDVMMPEMDG' A
#
# COMPACT_ATOMS: atom_id res chain seq x y z
N MET A 1 9.77 -0.31 9.15
CA MET A 1 10.15 1.10 9.42
C MET A 1 9.37 2.08 8.56
N THR A 2 9.59 2.15 7.24
CA THR A 2 8.83 3.11 6.38
C THR A 2 7.33 2.84 6.38
N ARG A 3 6.92 1.56 6.28
CA ARG A 3 5.51 1.14 6.30
C ARG A 3 4.81 1.52 7.62
N ASP A 4 5.49 1.30 8.73
CA ASP A 4 4.96 1.61 10.07
C ASP A 4 4.74 3.11 10.26
N LEU A 5 5.67 3.94 9.75
CA LEU A 5 5.57 5.39 9.83
C LEU A 5 4.37 5.93 9.02
N LEU A 6 4.16 5.41 7.81
CA LEU A 6 2.99 5.75 6.99
C LEU A 6 1.68 5.38 7.69
N ARG A 7 1.60 4.16 8.25
CA ARG A 7 0.43 3.73 9.02
C ARG A 7 0.16 4.66 10.21
N MET A 8 1.19 4.97 11.00
CA MET A 8 1.06 5.86 12.18
C MET A 8 0.62 7.29 11.82
N MET A 9 0.93 7.77 10.62
CA MET A 9 0.50 9.10 10.16
C MET A 9 -0.92 9.09 9.56
N LEU A 10 -1.25 8.07 8.77
CA LEU A 10 -2.47 8.06 7.96
C LEU A 10 -3.69 7.51 8.71
N GLN A 11 -3.52 6.53 9.60
CA GLN A 11 -4.66 6.03 10.40
C GLN A 11 -5.31 7.11 11.26
N PRO A 12 -4.56 7.92 12.04
CA PRO A 12 -5.16 9.01 12.82
C PRO A 12 -5.79 10.11 11.97
N ALA A 13 -5.37 10.25 10.72
CA ALA A 13 -5.96 11.18 9.75
C ALA A 13 -7.28 10.66 9.15
N GLY A 14 -7.73 9.45 9.53
CA GLY A 14 -9.01 8.87 9.13
C GLY A 14 -8.96 8.01 7.87
N PHE A 15 -7.77 7.68 7.37
CA PHE A 15 -7.63 6.80 6.22
C PHE A 15 -7.76 5.32 6.62
N GLU A 16 -8.50 4.56 5.81
CA GLU A 16 -8.46 3.11 5.85
C GLU A 16 -7.18 2.63 5.15
N ILE A 17 -6.40 1.78 5.83
CA ILE A 17 -5.11 1.32 5.34
C ILE A 17 -5.20 -0.17 4.99
N SER A 18 -4.93 -0.49 3.73
CA SER A 18 -4.62 -1.84 3.25
C SER A 18 -3.14 -1.91 2.88
N GLU A 19 -2.51 -3.06 3.12
CA GLU A 19 -1.10 -3.30 2.83
C GLU A 19 -0.96 -4.49 1.89
N ALA A 20 0.02 -4.41 1.00
CA ALA A 20 0.42 -5.49 0.12
C ALA A 20 1.93 -5.73 0.28
N GLU A 21 2.35 -6.99 0.23
CA GLU A 21 3.76 -7.39 0.36
C GLU A 21 4.51 -7.34 -0.98
N ASN A 22 3.80 -7.30 -2.11
CA ASN A 22 4.35 -7.16 -3.46
C ASN A 22 3.32 -6.61 -4.45
N GLY A 23 3.76 -6.31 -5.68
CA GLY A 23 2.92 -5.75 -6.74
C GLY A 23 1.76 -6.67 -7.15
N LEU A 24 1.94 -8.00 -7.14
CA LEU A 24 0.87 -8.93 -7.50
C LEU A 24 -0.28 -8.90 -6.48
N GLU A 25 0.05 -8.92 -5.19
CA GLU A 25 -0.94 -8.78 -4.13
C GLU A 25 -1.64 -7.43 -4.22
N ALA A 26 -0.89 -6.34 -4.47
CA ALA A 26 -1.47 -5.00 -4.63
C ALA A 26 -2.50 -4.96 -5.77
N LEU A 27 -2.18 -5.53 -6.92
CA LEU A 27 -3.11 -5.61 -8.07
C LEU A 27 -4.37 -6.42 -7.74
N GLN A 28 -4.22 -7.55 -7.03
CA GLN A 28 -5.35 -8.36 -6.58
C GLN A 28 -6.25 -7.63 -5.59
N GLN A 29 -5.67 -6.84 -4.68
CA GLN A 29 -6.43 -6.02 -3.73
C GLN A 29 -7.15 -4.87 -4.44
N ILE A 30 -6.47 -4.14 -5.33
CA ILE A 30 -7.06 -3.05 -6.13
C ILE A 30 -8.26 -3.52 -6.97
N ALA A 31 -8.18 -4.73 -7.51
CA ALA A 31 -9.26 -5.33 -8.28
C ALA A 31 -10.52 -5.62 -7.43
N LYS A 32 -10.35 -5.89 -6.13
CA LYS A 32 -11.45 -6.18 -5.19
C LYS A 32 -12.00 -4.91 -4.55
N GLN A 33 -11.11 -3.98 -4.22
CA GLN A 33 -11.44 -2.74 -3.55
C GLN A 33 -10.60 -1.63 -4.15
N ARG A 34 -11.25 -0.61 -4.73
CA ARG A 34 -10.56 0.49 -5.38
C ARG A 34 -10.09 1.50 -4.31
N PRO A 35 -8.79 1.63 -4.07
CA PRO A 35 -8.29 2.65 -3.18
C PRO A 35 -8.33 4.03 -3.85
N ASP A 36 -8.49 5.08 -3.05
CA ASP A 36 -8.36 6.46 -3.52
C ASP A 36 -6.90 6.86 -3.73
N ILE A 37 -5.98 6.27 -2.96
CA ILE A 37 -4.54 6.55 -2.97
C ILE A 37 -3.76 5.24 -2.87
N VAL A 38 -2.73 5.10 -3.71
CA VAL A 38 -1.75 4.02 -3.64
C VAL A 38 -0.37 4.62 -3.36
N ILE A 39 0.28 4.15 -2.30
CA ILE A 39 1.67 4.49 -1.97
C ILE A 39 2.52 3.26 -2.23
N LEU A 40 3.53 3.41 -3.06
CA LEU A 40 4.24 2.30 -3.65
C LEU A 40 5.74 2.56 -3.57
N ASP A 41 6.50 1.55 -3.13
CA ASP A 41 7.95 1.65 -3.05
C ASP A 41 8.53 1.40 -4.45
N VAL A 42 9.44 2.26 -4.89
CA VAL A 42 10.06 2.19 -6.22
C VAL A 42 11.00 0.97 -6.31
N MET A 43 11.54 0.52 -5.18
CA MET A 43 12.43 -0.64 -5.11
C MET A 43 11.68 -1.83 -4.51
N MET A 44 10.87 -2.52 -5.33
CA MET A 44 10.21 -3.77 -4.93
C MET A 44 10.91 -5.02 -5.49
N PRO A 45 10.95 -6.14 -4.74
CA PRO A 45 11.33 -7.43 -5.29
C PRO A 45 10.26 -7.95 -6.27
N GLU A 46 10.70 -8.72 -7.27
CA GLU A 46 9.88 -9.41 -8.29
C GLU A 46 9.22 -8.56 -9.39
N MET A 47 8.83 -7.31 -9.11
CA MET A 47 8.28 -6.40 -10.12
C MET A 47 8.61 -4.95 -9.75
N ASP A 48 9.05 -4.15 -10.72
CA ASP A 48 9.20 -2.70 -10.53
C ASP A 48 7.83 -2.12 -10.17
N GLY A 49 7.82 -1.29 -9.13
CA GLY A 49 6.62 -0.68 -8.56
C GLY A 49 6.00 0.41 -9.43
#